data_AF-A0A7X8CNJ5-F1
#
_entry.id   AF-A0A7X8CNJ5-F1
#
_cell.length_a   1.000
_cell.length_b   1.000
_cell.length_c   1.000
_cell.angle_alpha   90.00
_cell.angle_beta   90.00
_cell.angle_gamma   90.00
#
_symmetry.space_group_name_H-M   'P 1'
#
loop_
_entity.id
_entity.type
_entity.pdbx_description
1 polymer ?
#
loop_
_entity_poly.entity_id
_entity_poly.type
_entity_poly.pdbx_seq_one_letter_code
_entity_poly.pdbx_strand_id
1 'polypeptide(L)' 'MNRYALIVAGGSGSRMGTVIPKQFLELAGKPVLMHTIEKFRKFESSIRIIVVLPEDHIGLWHELTDKYSF' A
#
# COMPACT_ATOMS: atom_id res chain seq x y z
N MET A 1 16.20 -12.34 14.47
CA MET A 1 16.83 -11.76 13.25
C MET A 1 15.85 -10.74 12.71
N ASN A 2 16.26 -9.49 12.50
CA ASN A 2 15.33 -8.42 12.11
C ASN A 2 15.04 -8.51 10.60
N ARG A 3 13.79 -8.76 10.21
CA ARG A 3 13.36 -8.77 8.81
C ARG A 3 12.62 -7.50 8.42
N TYR A 4 12.89 -7.03 7.22
CA TYR A 4 12.28 -5.84 6.64
C TYR A 4 11.65 -6.18 5.29
N ALA A 5 10.49 -5.62 5.01
CA ALA A 5 9.87 -5.63 3.69
C ALA A 5 9.81 -4.20 3.15
N LEU A 6 10.46 -3.97 2.01
CA LEU A 6 10.38 -2.70 1.28
C LEU A 6 9.35 -2.86 0.15
N ILE A 7 8.23 -2.16 0.26
CA ILE A 7 7.14 -2.21 -0.71
C ILE A 7 7.20 -0.94 -1.56
N VAL A 8 7.70 -1.06 -2.79
CA VAL A 8 7.79 0.04 -3.75
C VAL A 8 6.46 0.22 -4.49
N ALA A 9 5.63 1.14 -3.99
CA ALA A 9 4.28 1.40 -4.48
C ALA A 9 4.18 2.73 -5.25
N GLY A 10 5.24 3.12 -5.94
CA GLY A 10 5.31 4.41 -6.65
C GLY A 10 4.97 4.41 -8.14
N GLY A 11 4.44 3.30 -8.66
CA GLY A 11 3.96 3.28 -10.05
C GLY A 11 2.78 4.22 -10.23
N SER A 12 2.77 5.01 -11.31
CA SER A 12 1.65 5.89 -11.68
C SER A 12 0.40 5.14 -12.14
N GLY A 13 0.50 3.83 -12.42
CA GLY A 13 -0.63 3.04 -12.89
C GLY A 13 -1.12 3.40 -14.30
N SER A 14 -0.35 4.18 -15.08
CA SER A 14 -0.77 4.75 -16.37
C SER A 14 -1.29 3.73 -17.39
N ARG A 15 -0.81 2.48 -17.36
CA ARG A 15 -1.30 1.39 -18.22
C ARG A 15 -2.70 0.88 -17.87
N MET A 16 -3.17 1.13 -16.64
CA MET A 16 -4.54 0.80 -16.22
C MET A 16 -5.55 1.88 -16.61
N GLY A 17 -5.11 3.03 -17.10
CA GLY A 17 -6.00 4.11 -17.55
C GLY A 17 -6.85 4.74 -16.45
N THR A 18 -6.51 4.49 -15.18
CA THR A 18 -7.23 5.03 -14.03
C THR A 18 -6.61 6.34 -13.57
N VAL A 19 -7.45 7.30 -13.16
CA VAL A 19 -7.00 8.57 -12.58
C VAL A 19 -6.27 8.34 -11.26
N ILE A 20 -6.69 7.32 -10.51
CA ILE A 20 -6.08 6.92 -9.24
C ILE A 20 -5.03 5.82 -9.54
N PRO A 21 -3.80 5.93 -9.00
CA PRO A 21 -2.79 4.89 -9.13
C PRO A 21 -3.27 3.53 -8.61
N LYS A 22 -2.90 2.45 -9.32
CA LYS A 22 -3.47 1.10 -9.09
C LYS A 22 -3.36 0.58 -7.65
N GLN A 23 -2.32 0.96 -6.92
CA GLN A 23 -2.05 0.53 -5.56
C GLN A 23 -3.12 1.01 -4.56
N PHE A 24 -3.81 2.11 -4.90
CA PHE A 24 -4.87 2.70 -4.10
C PHE A 24 -6.27 2.27 -4.56
N LEU A 25 -6.39 1.60 -5.71
CA LEU A 25 -7.67 1.09 -6.18
C LEU A 25 -8.22 0.05 -5.20
N GLU A 26 -9.52 0.14 -4.97
CA GLU A 26 -10.22 -0.82 -4.14
C GLU A 26 -10.36 -2.15 -4.89
N LEU A 27 -9.99 -3.23 -4.21
CA LEU A 27 -10.19 -4.60 -4.65
C LEU A 27 -10.84 -5.35 -3.48
N ALA A 28 -12.04 -5.89 -3.69
CA ALA A 28 -12.77 -6.61 -2.65
C ALA A 28 -12.88 -5.83 -1.32
N GLY A 29 -13.24 -4.54 -1.39
CA GLY A 29 -13.48 -3.72 -0.21
C GLY A 29 -12.24 -3.13 0.47
N LYS A 30 -11.02 -3.33 -0.05
CA LYS A 30 -9.79 -2.69 0.46
C LYS A 30 -8.82 -2.30 -0.66
N PRO A 31 -8.00 -1.26 -0.48
CA PRO A 31 -6.91 -0.93 -1.40
C PRO A 31 -5.95 -2.10 -1.66
N VAL A 32 -5.50 -2.27 -2.90
CA VAL A 32 -4.52 -3.29 -3.30
C VAL A 32 -3.25 -3.28 -2.41
N LEU A 33 -2.78 -2.08 -2.03
CA LEU A 33 -1.63 -1.94 -1.15
C LEU A 33 -1.87 -2.53 0.25
N MET A 34 -3.07 -2.34 0.83
CA MET A 34 -3.41 -2.92 2.14
C MET A 34 -3.41 -4.43 2.12
N HIS A 35 -3.98 -5.05 1.07
CA HIS A 35 -3.90 -6.51 0.87
C HIS A 35 -2.45 -7.01 0.89
N THR A 36 -1.53 -6.27 0.26
CA THR A 36 -0.11 -6.64 0.22
C THR A 36 0.53 -6.56 1.62
N ILE A 37 0.30 -5.46 2.34
CA ILE A 37 0.85 -5.25 3.69
C ILE A 37 0.31 -6.32 4.67
N GLU A 38 -0.99 -6.64 4.60
CA GLU A 38 -1.60 -7.69 5.42
C GLU A 38 -0.96 -9.07 5.18
N LYS A 39 -0.59 -9.40 3.94
CA LYS A 39 0.10 -10.66 3.64
C LYS A 39 1.49 -10.71 4.27
N PHE A 40 2.25 -9.61 4.25
CA PHE A 40 3.54 -9.56 4.94
C PHE A 40 3.38 -9.67 6.46
N ARG A 41 2.44 -8.93 7.06
CA ARG A 41 2.14 -9.04 8.50
C ARG A 41 1.68 -10.45 8.90
N LYS A 42 0.94 -11.14 8.03
CA LYS A 42 0.50 -12.54 8.25
C LYS A 42 1.65 -13.54 8.13
N PHE A 43 2.57 -13.33 7.19
CA PHE A 43 3.75 -14.17 7.03
C PHE A 43 4.67 -14.09 8.25
N GLU A 44 4.88 -12.88 8.79
CA GLU A 44 5.68 -12.67 9.99
C GLU A 44 5.20 -11.41 10.71
N SER A 45 4.61 -11.58 11.90
CA SER A 45 4.03 -10.45 12.67
C SER A 45 5.06 -9.41 13.12
N SER A 46 6.32 -9.81 13.27
CA SER A 46 7.45 -8.94 13.65
C SER A 46 8.14 -8.27 12.48
N ILE A 47 7.70 -8.50 11.24
CA ILE A 47 8.33 -7.88 10.06
C ILE A 47 8.14 -6.37 10.07
N ARG A 48 9.22 -5.62 9.84
CA ARG A 48 9.14 -4.17 9.69
C ARG A 48 8.84 -3.83 8.23
N ILE A 49 7.71 -3.17 7.98
CA ILE A 49 7.28 -2.82 6.63
C ILE A 49 7.57 -1.35 6.36
N ILE A 50 8.23 -1.07 5.24
CA ILE A 50 8.50 0.27 4.74
C ILE A 50 7.80 0.39 3.38
N VAL A 51 6.86 1.31 3.29
CA VAL A 51 6.15 1.61 2.04
C VAL A 51 6.80 2.82 1.40
N VAL A 52 7.19 2.70 0.12
CA VAL A 52 7.77 3.80 -0.65
C VAL A 52 6.73 4.32 -1.63
N LEU A 53 6.42 5.60 -1.51
CA LEU A 53 5.46 6.32 -2.34
C LEU A 53 6.09 7.63 -2.87
N PRO A 54 5.64 8.10 -4.04
CA PRO A 54 5.79 9.48 -4.49
C PRO A 54 5.22 10.44 -3.43
N GLU A 55 5.87 11.60 -3.27
CA GLU A 55 5.53 12.58 -2.24
C GLU A 55 4.06 13.04 -2.32
N ASP A 56 3.58 13.28 -3.53
CA ASP A 56 2.20 13.66 -3.86
C ASP A 56 1.15 12.60 -3.48
N HIS A 57 1.55 11.34 -3.33
CA HIS A 57 0.67 10.25 -2.93
C HIS A 57 0.70 9.91 -1.45
N ILE A 58 1.60 10.51 -0.65
CA ILE A 58 1.69 10.25 0.79
C ILE A 58 0.40 10.72 1.50
N GLY A 59 -0.13 11.88 1.14
CA GLY A 59 -1.38 12.39 1.70
C GLY A 59 -2.57 11.46 1.44
N LEU A 60 -2.76 11.04 0.18
CA LEU A 60 -3.80 10.08 -0.18
C LEU A 60 -3.66 8.75 0.58
N TRP A 61 -2.43 8.27 0.78
CA TRP A 61 -2.22 7.05 1.54
C TRP A 61 -2.68 7.20 3.00
N HIS A 62 -2.38 8.32 3.66
CA HIS A 62 -2.85 8.58 5.01
C HIS A 62 -4.38 8.65 5.11
N GLU A 63 -5.03 9.32 4.15
CA GLU A 63 -6.50 9.35 4.10
C GLU A 63 -7.10 7.95 3.96
N LEU A 64 -6.46 7.09 3.15
CA LEU A 64 -6.89 5.70 3.01
C LEU A 64 -6.65 4.92 4.29
N THR A 65 -5.50 5.07 4.96
CA THR A 65 -5.27 4.37 6.24
C THR A 65 -6.31 4.75 7.29
N ASP A 66 -6.68 6.02 7.37
CA ASP A 66 -7.70 6.50 8.29
C ASP A 66 -9.09 5.96 7.91
N LYS A 67 -9.45 6.02 6.61
CA LYS A 67 -10.73 5.55 6.09
C LYS A 67 -10.99 4.07 6.39
N TYR A 68 -9.97 3.22 6.27
CA TYR A 68 -10.08 1.78 6.47
C TYR A 68 -9.65 1.33 7.88
N SER A 69 -9.34 2.26 8.79
CA SER A 69 -8.82 1.98 10.14
C SER A 69 -7.63 1.01 10.12
N PHE A 70 -6.66 1.28 9.24
CA PHE A 70 -5.56 0.38 8.86
C PHE A 70 -4.24 0.64 9.58
#